data_AF-D0LWX1-F1
#
_entry.id   AF-D0LWX1-F1
#
_cell.length_a   1.000
_cell.length_b   1.000
_cell.length_c   1.000
_cell.angle_alpha   90.00
_cell.angle_beta   90.00
_cell.angle_gamma   90.00
#
_symmetry.space_group_name_H-M   'P 1'
#
loop_
_entity.id
_entity.type
_entity.pdbx_description
1 polymer ?
#
loop_
_entity_poly.entity_id
_entity_poly.type
_entity_poly.pdbx_seq_one_letter_code
_entity_poly.pdbx_strand_id
1 'polypeptide(L)'
;MSASHEQPNRWLHLRHPRGFDDAHFAIFRAHCEIWKAHCVATLKQWRHLPLMSGEAPGYLYFDPTLSSDRRIASLPIGGDYTAGSRATFENASSKLLWQYFLLDFQLELEEGLSEMRDSEVVTTWRRVLRPVAAGAS
;
A
#
# COMPACT_ATOMS: atom_id res chain seq x y z
N MET A 1 -19.66 -18.85 -19.10
CA MET A 1 -18.37 -18.15 -18.95
C MET A 1 -18.21 -17.88 -17.46
N SER A 2 -17.38 -18.66 -16.77
CA SER A 2 -17.09 -18.40 -15.35
C SER A 2 -16.34 -17.08 -15.27
N ALA A 3 -16.85 -16.14 -14.47
CA ALA A 3 -16.00 -15.09 -13.94
C ALA A 3 -14.89 -15.79 -13.14
N SER A 4 -13.71 -15.91 -13.72
CA SER A 4 -12.51 -16.16 -12.92
C SER A 4 -12.48 -15.03 -11.91
N HIS A 5 -12.59 -15.36 -10.61
CA HIS A 5 -12.22 -14.43 -9.57
C HIS A 5 -10.76 -14.05 -9.83
N GLU A 6 -10.55 -12.96 -10.57
CA GLU A 6 -9.24 -12.38 -10.84
C GLU A 6 -8.61 -12.12 -9.48
N GLN A 7 -7.71 -12.99 -9.08
CA GLN A 7 -6.90 -12.75 -7.90
C GLN A 7 -6.07 -11.49 -8.19
N PRO A 8 -5.92 -10.58 -7.21
CA PRO A 8 -5.03 -9.44 -7.36
C PRO A 8 -3.64 -9.90 -7.78
N ASN A 9 -3.15 -9.42 -8.91
CA ASN A 9 -1.75 -9.60 -9.32
C ASN A 9 -0.82 -8.60 -8.61
N ARG A 10 -1.33 -7.84 -7.62
CA ARG A 10 -0.56 -6.89 -6.82
C ARG A 10 -1.18 -6.67 -5.44
N TRP A 11 -0.33 -6.34 -4.47
CA TRP A 11 -0.65 -6.25 -3.06
C TRP A 11 0.20 -5.14 -2.42
N LEU A 12 -0.42 -4.34 -1.55
CA LEU A 12 0.28 -3.33 -0.77
C LEU A 12 0.35 -3.79 0.68
N HIS A 13 1.55 -3.84 1.24
CA HIS A 13 1.79 -4.35 2.59
C HIS A 13 2.54 -3.34 3.43
N LEU A 14 2.17 -3.29 4.70
CA LEU A 14 3.02 -2.77 5.75
C LEU A 14 3.64 -3.93 6.52
N ARG A 15 4.94 -3.84 6.74
CA ARG A 15 5.65 -4.75 7.62
C ARG A 15 6.23 -4.04 8.80
N HIS A 16 6.23 -4.73 9.92
CA HIS A 16 6.82 -4.23 11.15
C HIS A 16 7.64 -5.36 11.78
N PRO A 17 8.93 -5.17 12.09
CA PRO A 17 9.82 -6.23 12.55
C PRO A 17 9.35 -6.84 13.89
N ARG A 18 8.71 -6.01 14.73
CA ARG A 18 8.11 -6.44 16.01
C ARG A 18 6.66 -6.91 15.88
N GLY A 19 6.08 -6.82 14.68
CA GLY A 19 4.68 -7.16 14.41
C GLY A 19 3.68 -6.07 14.79
N PHE A 20 2.42 -6.33 14.45
CA PHE A 20 1.25 -5.51 14.77
C PHE A 20 0.48 -6.19 15.90
N ASP A 21 0.22 -5.48 17.00
CA ASP A 21 -0.81 -5.90 17.96
C ASP A 21 -2.23 -5.54 17.45
N ASP A 22 -3.26 -5.85 18.22
CA ASP A 22 -4.65 -5.64 17.80
C ASP A 22 -5.01 -4.16 17.68
N ALA A 23 -4.40 -3.29 18.49
CA ALA A 23 -4.59 -1.85 18.39
C ALA A 23 -3.93 -1.29 17.11
N HIS A 24 -2.70 -1.70 16.84
CA HIS A 24 -2.00 -1.33 15.61
C HIS A 24 -2.75 -1.82 14.37
N PHE A 25 -3.25 -3.06 14.40
CA PHE A 25 -4.04 -3.57 13.28
C PHE A 25 -5.38 -2.85 13.14
N ALA A 26 -6.07 -2.50 14.24
CA ALA A 26 -7.29 -1.69 14.17
C ALA A 26 -7.05 -0.31 13.55
N ILE A 27 -5.94 0.35 13.91
CA ILE A 27 -5.49 1.61 13.30
C ILE A 27 -5.20 1.42 11.80
N PHE A 28 -4.46 0.36 11.43
CA PHE A 28 -4.20 0.03 10.03
C PHE A 28 -5.49 -0.12 9.23
N ARG A 29 -6.49 -0.85 9.74
CA ARG A 29 -7.78 -1.00 9.06
C ARG A 29 -8.48 0.34 8.84
N ALA A 30 -8.47 1.22 9.84
CA ALA A 30 -9.03 2.56 9.69
C ALA A 30 -8.28 3.37 8.61
N HIS A 31 -6.96 3.23 8.52
CA HIS A 31 -6.18 3.87 7.46
C HIS A 31 -6.48 3.31 6.07
N CYS A 32 -6.74 2.00 5.95
CA CYS A 32 -7.17 1.41 4.68
C CYS A 32 -8.46 2.04 4.15
N GLU A 33 -9.41 2.36 5.02
CA GLU A 33 -10.64 3.06 4.63
C GLU A 33 -10.37 4.50 4.15
N ILE A 34 -9.50 5.23 4.85
CA ILE A 34 -9.07 6.58 4.46
C ILE A 34 -8.36 6.54 3.10
N TRP A 35 -7.43 5.60 2.94
CA TRP A 35 -6.69 5.39 1.71
C TRP A 35 -7.63 5.07 0.54
N LYS A 36 -8.57 4.14 0.73
CA LYS A 36 -9.59 3.80 -0.26
C LYS A 36 -10.42 5.02 -0.66
N ALA A 37 -10.91 5.78 0.30
CA ALA A 37 -11.68 7.00 0.04
C ALA A 37 -10.85 8.03 -0.75
N HIS A 38 -9.58 8.23 -0.39
CA HIS A 38 -8.66 9.09 -1.12
C HIS A 38 -8.46 8.61 -2.56
N CYS A 39 -8.20 7.32 -2.77
CA CYS A 39 -7.99 6.78 -4.11
C CYS A 39 -9.23 6.91 -4.97
N VAL A 40 -10.42 6.57 -4.45
CA VAL A 40 -11.69 6.75 -5.15
C VAL A 40 -11.93 8.22 -5.53
N ALA A 41 -11.64 9.16 -4.63
CA ALA A 41 -11.81 10.59 -4.91
C ALA A 41 -10.82 11.09 -5.97
N THR A 42 -9.54 10.74 -5.85
CA THR A 42 -8.49 11.14 -6.80
C THR A 42 -8.75 10.58 -8.19
N LEU A 43 -9.16 9.31 -8.30
CA LEU A 43 -9.46 8.69 -9.60
C LEU A 43 -10.65 9.33 -10.32
N LYS A 44 -11.66 9.83 -9.59
CA LYS A 44 -12.75 10.61 -10.20
C LYS A 44 -12.24 11.90 -10.86
N GLN A 45 -11.13 12.46 -10.37
CA GLN A 45 -10.51 13.67 -10.89
C GLN A 45 -9.33 13.38 -11.82
N TRP A 46 -9.09 12.12 -12.20
CA TRP A 46 -7.88 11.70 -12.91
C TRP A 46 -7.57 12.53 -14.16
N ARG A 47 -8.59 12.82 -14.98
CA ARG A 47 -8.46 13.63 -16.21
C ARG A 47 -8.02 15.08 -15.97
N HIS A 48 -8.11 15.55 -14.74
CA HIS A 48 -7.74 16.90 -14.33
C HIS A 48 -6.37 16.94 -13.63
N LEU A 49 -5.71 15.80 -13.42
CA LEU A 49 -4.43 15.76 -12.73
C LEU A 49 -3.28 16.14 -13.67
N PRO A 50 -2.37 17.05 -13.26
CA PRO A 50 -1.39 17.69 -14.14
C PRO A 50 -0.27 16.76 -14.67
N LEU A 51 -0.16 15.53 -14.15
CA LEU A 51 0.90 14.57 -14.50
C LEU A 51 0.37 13.28 -15.16
N MET A 52 -0.93 13.20 -15.42
CA MET A 52 -1.61 11.96 -15.79
C MET A 52 -2.09 12.01 -17.24
N SER A 53 -1.40 11.36 -18.17
CA SER A 53 -1.92 11.04 -19.50
C SER A 53 -2.53 9.64 -19.50
N GLY A 54 -3.72 9.49 -20.09
CA GLY A 54 -4.41 8.19 -20.26
C GLY A 54 -5.60 7.95 -19.34
N GLU A 55 -6.16 6.74 -19.41
CA GLU A 55 -7.28 6.30 -18.60
C GLU A 55 -6.89 6.11 -17.13
N ALA A 56 -7.86 6.32 -16.23
CA ALA A 56 -7.65 6.10 -14.80
C ALA A 56 -7.47 4.60 -14.52
N PRO A 57 -6.56 4.20 -13.63
CA PRO A 57 -6.47 2.80 -13.21
C PRO A 57 -7.74 2.36 -12.48
N GLY A 58 -8.15 1.11 -12.71
CA GLY A 58 -9.18 0.44 -11.91
C GLY A 58 -8.55 -0.20 -10.68
N TYR A 59 -9.25 -0.12 -9.53
CA TYR A 59 -8.85 -0.82 -8.31
C TYR A 59 -9.99 -1.64 -7.75
N LEU A 60 -9.69 -2.88 -7.38
CA LEU A 60 -10.50 -3.73 -6.53
C LEU A 60 -9.94 -3.67 -5.11
N TYR A 61 -10.79 -3.30 -4.16
CA TYR A 61 -10.43 -3.19 -2.75
C TYR A 61 -11.00 -4.36 -1.98
N PHE A 62 -10.19 -4.94 -1.12
CA PHE A 62 -10.59 -6.03 -0.24
C PHE A 62 -10.24 -5.67 1.21
N ASP A 63 -10.82 -6.40 2.15
CA ASP A 63 -10.53 -6.17 3.55
C ASP A 63 -9.05 -6.46 3.86
N PRO A 64 -8.39 -5.62 4.66
CA PRO A 64 -7.02 -5.85 5.07
C PRO A 64 -6.87 -7.14 5.88
N THR A 65 -5.79 -7.86 5.62
CA THR A 65 -5.46 -9.11 6.30
C THR A 65 -4.18 -8.97 7.12
N LEU A 66 -4.06 -9.78 8.18
CA LEU A 66 -2.87 -9.88 9.01
C LEU A 66 -2.28 -11.28 8.85
N SER A 67 -0.97 -11.36 8.59
CA SER A 67 -0.27 -12.64 8.53
C SER A 67 -0.32 -13.37 9.88
N SER A 68 -0.11 -14.69 9.86
CA SER A 68 -0.14 -15.52 11.07
C SER A 68 0.92 -15.13 12.10
N ASP A 69 2.09 -14.69 11.64
CA ASP A 69 3.18 -14.16 12.50
C ASP A 69 2.95 -12.69 12.91
N ARG A 70 1.85 -12.10 12.46
CA ARG A 70 1.45 -10.71 12.71
C ARG A 70 2.45 -9.67 12.24
N ARG A 71 3.40 -10.01 11.36
CA ARG A 71 4.42 -9.07 10.86
C ARG A 71 4.02 -8.34 9.59
N ILE A 72 2.96 -8.79 8.92
CA ILE A 72 2.54 -8.27 7.63
C ILE A 72 1.06 -7.92 7.70
N ALA A 73 0.76 -6.63 7.64
CA ALA A 73 -0.59 -6.11 7.44
C ALA A 73 -0.74 -5.76 5.96
N SER A 74 -1.71 -6.39 5.28
CA SER A 74 -1.80 -6.39 3.82
C SER A 74 -3.13 -5.83 3.38
N LEU A 75 -3.12 -4.96 2.37
CA LEU A 75 -4.31 -4.60 1.60
C LEU A 75 -4.24 -5.29 0.23
N PRO A 76 -5.18 -6.16 -0.11
CA PRO A 76 -5.29 -6.68 -1.47
C PRO A 76 -5.83 -5.55 -2.35
N ILE A 77 -5.03 -5.08 -3.31
CA ILE A 77 -5.49 -4.14 -4.33
C ILE A 77 -5.43 -4.86 -5.67
N GLY A 78 -6.57 -5.25 -6.22
CA GLY A 78 -6.63 -5.84 -7.56
C GLY A 78 -6.56 -4.75 -8.63
N GLY A 79 -5.57 -4.82 -9.51
CA GLY A 79 -5.46 -3.93 -10.67
C GLY A 79 -4.18 -4.21 -11.44
N ASP A 80 -4.20 -3.98 -12.76
CA ASP A 80 -3.06 -4.27 -13.63
C ASP A 80 -1.79 -3.50 -13.25
N TYR A 81 -0.64 -4.06 -13.64
CA TYR A 81 0.66 -3.43 -13.47
C TYR A 81 0.66 -1.97 -13.96
N THR A 82 1.08 -1.07 -13.09
CA THR A 82 1.07 0.36 -13.35
C THR A 82 2.48 0.88 -13.61
N ALA A 83 2.73 1.45 -14.78
CA ALA A 83 3.96 2.16 -15.09
C ALA A 83 3.75 3.68 -15.03
N GLY A 84 4.85 4.42 -14.82
CA GLY A 84 4.86 5.88 -14.87
C GLY A 84 3.97 6.52 -13.81
N SER A 85 3.07 7.39 -14.25
CA SER A 85 2.30 8.28 -13.39
C SER A 85 1.34 7.55 -12.42
N ARG A 86 0.87 6.36 -12.79
CA ARG A 86 0.05 5.48 -11.93
C ARG A 86 0.83 4.93 -10.73
N ALA A 87 2.07 4.48 -10.94
CA ALA A 87 2.95 4.04 -9.85
C ALA A 87 3.34 5.20 -8.91
N THR A 88 3.49 6.42 -9.46
CA THR A 88 3.73 7.62 -8.66
C THR A 88 2.54 7.94 -7.76
N PHE A 89 1.32 7.89 -8.30
CA PHE A 89 0.10 8.10 -7.54
C PHE A 89 -0.01 7.12 -6.37
N GLU A 90 0.12 5.82 -6.62
CA GLU A 90 -0.04 4.79 -5.58
C GLU A 90 1.01 4.91 -4.49
N ASN A 91 2.27 5.18 -4.85
CA ASN A 91 3.33 5.39 -3.88
C ASN A 91 3.14 6.68 -3.05
N ALA A 92 2.49 7.71 -3.61
CA ALA A 92 2.15 8.90 -2.85
C ALA A 92 1.00 8.61 -1.88
N SER A 93 -0.05 7.95 -2.38
CA SER A 93 -1.22 7.60 -1.59
C SER A 93 -0.92 6.56 -0.52
N SER A 94 -0.04 5.59 -0.74
CA SER A 94 0.32 4.53 0.21
C SER A 94 0.83 5.06 1.55
N LYS A 95 1.41 6.27 1.58
CA LYS A 95 1.80 6.96 2.83
C LYS A 95 0.64 7.13 3.82
N LEU A 96 -0.59 7.26 3.32
CA LEU A 96 -1.79 7.37 4.16
C LEU A 96 -2.02 6.10 5.01
N LEU A 97 -1.45 4.95 4.62
CA LEU A 97 -1.60 3.70 5.36
C LEU A 97 -0.90 3.70 6.71
N TRP A 98 0.08 4.58 6.92
CA TRP A 98 0.92 4.55 8.12
C TRP A 98 1.13 5.90 8.81
N GLN A 99 0.62 7.00 8.25
CA GLN A 99 0.87 8.36 8.74
C GLN A 99 0.37 8.67 10.16
N TYR A 100 -0.61 7.92 10.69
CA TYR A 100 -1.15 8.16 12.06
C TYR A 100 -0.74 7.13 13.10
N PHE A 101 0.21 6.25 12.81
CA PHE A 101 0.83 5.46 13.89
C PHE A 101 1.66 6.37 14.81
N LEU A 102 1.97 5.90 16.03
CA LEU A 102 2.97 6.57 16.85
C LEU A 102 4.32 6.57 16.13
N LEU A 103 5.09 7.65 16.26
CA LEU A 103 6.35 7.84 15.54
C LEU A 103 7.31 6.66 15.72
N ASP A 104 7.45 6.14 16.93
CA ASP A 104 8.36 5.02 17.22
C ASP A 104 7.99 3.75 16.46
N PHE A 105 6.69 3.53 16.23
CA PHE A 105 6.20 2.44 15.40
C PHE A 105 6.45 2.74 13.91
N GLN A 106 6.21 3.98 13.48
CA GLN A 106 6.45 4.41 12.10
C GLN A 106 7.91 4.25 11.66
N LEU A 107 8.87 4.56 12.53
CA LEU A 107 10.31 4.50 12.22
C LEU A 107 10.81 3.09 11.90
N GLU A 108 10.08 2.07 12.35
CA GLU A 108 10.37 0.66 12.11
C GLU A 108 9.49 0.04 11.01
N LEU A 109 8.52 0.79 10.46
CA LEU A 109 7.71 0.30 9.37
C LEU A 109 8.54 0.14 8.09
N GLU A 110 8.24 -0.93 7.37
CA GLU A 110 8.72 -1.17 6.02
C GLU A 110 7.51 -1.20 5.09
N GLU A 111 7.56 -0.40 4.02
CA GLU A 111 6.52 -0.39 3.00
C GLU A 111 6.93 -1.35 1.87
N GLY A 112 6.09 -2.35 1.63
CA GLY A 112 6.30 -3.35 0.58
C GLY A 112 5.16 -3.34 -0.43
N LEU A 113 5.49 -3.05 -1.69
CA LEU A 113 4.62 -3.36 -2.82
C LEU A 113 4.99 -4.76 -3.30
N SER A 114 4.11 -5.74 -3.08
CA SER A 114 4.29 -7.08 -3.62
C SER A 114 3.48 -7.23 -4.90
N GLU A 115 4.13 -7.63 -5.97
CA GLU A 115 3.52 -7.96 -7.25
C GLU A 115 3.50 -9.48 -7.40
N MET A 116 2.51 -10.02 -8.08
CA MET A 116 2.50 -11.40 -8.52
C MET A 116 2.79 -11.41 -10.03
N ARG A 117 3.91 -12.01 -10.43
CA ARG A 117 4.31 -12.18 -11.83
C ARG A 117 4.41 -13.68 -12.11
N ASP A 118 3.65 -14.19 -13.06
CA ASP A 118 3.69 -15.62 -13.44
C ASP A 118 3.53 -16.59 -12.25
N SER A 119 2.69 -16.23 -11.26
CA SER A 119 2.49 -16.94 -9.97
C SER A 119 3.62 -16.80 -8.93
N GLU A 120 4.68 -16.04 -9.23
CA GLU A 120 5.71 -15.67 -8.26
C GLU A 120 5.40 -14.34 -7.58
N VAL A 121 5.54 -14.27 -6.26
CA VAL A 121 5.39 -13.02 -5.50
C VAL A 121 6.74 -12.30 -5.46
N VAL A 122 6.82 -11.17 -6.18
CA VAL A 122 7.96 -10.26 -6.16
C VAL A 122 7.64 -9.09 -5.23
N THR A 123 8.28 -9.05 -4.06
CA THR A 123 8.14 -7.92 -3.14
C THR A 123 9.22 -6.87 -3.41
N THR A 124 8.79 -5.66 -3.78
CA THR A 124 9.65 -4.47 -3.83
C THR A 124 9.53 -3.70 -2.53
N TRP A 125 10.65 -3.59 -1.82
CA TRP A 125 10.73 -2.88 -0.54
C TRP A 125 11.16 -1.44 -0.78
N ARG A 126 10.42 -0.48 -0.25
CA ARG A 126 10.94 0.89 -0.08
C ARG A 126 11.38 1.03 1.36
N ARG A 127 12.69 1.26 1.57
CA ARG A 127 13.19 1.65 2.89
C ARG A 127 12.50 2.94 3.30
N VAL A 128 11.86 2.95 4.47
CA VAL A 128 11.47 4.20 5.13
C VAL A 128 12.75 5.01 5.34
N LEU A 129 12.74 6.26 4.88
CA LEU A 129 13.81 7.22 5.13
C LEU A 129 13.85 7.47 6.63
N ARG A 130 14.70 6.75 7.36
CA ARG A 130 15.01 7.09 8.75
C ARG A 130 15.66 8.48 8.73
N PRO A 131 15.29 9.40 9.64
CA PRO A 131 16.13 10.56 9.89
C PRO A 131 17.55 10.05 10.11
N VAL A 132 18.51 10.56 9.33
CA VAL A 132 19.92 10.36 9.65
C VAL A 132 20.09 10.92 11.04
N ALA A 133 20.45 10.09 12.01
CA ALA A 133 20.87 10.58 13.32
C ALA A 133 22.00 11.57 13.05
N ALA A 134 21.76 12.85 13.30
CA ALA A 134 22.78 13.88 13.20
C ALA A 134 23.82 13.58 14.28
N GLY A 135 24.83 12.76 13.97
CA GLY A 135 25.81 12.35 14.98
C GLY A 135 26.65 11.10 14.70
N ALA A 136 26.90 10.72 13.45
CA ALA A 136 27.99 9.79 13.15
C ALA A 136 28.95 10.46 12.17
N SER A 137 29.84 11.27 12.76
CA SER A 137 31.09 11.76 12.16
C SER A 137 32.06 10.64 11.86
#